data_AF-A0A6L4ZRL2-F1
#
_entry.id   AF-A0A6L4ZRL2-F1
#
_cell.length_a   1.000
_cell.length_b   1.000
_cell.length_c   1.000
_cell.angle_alpha   90.00
_cell.angle_beta   90.00
_cell.angle_gamma   90.00
#
_symmetry.space_group_name_H-M   'P 1'
#
loop_
_entity.id
_entity.type
_entity.pdbx_description
1 polymer ?
#
loop_
_entity_poly.entity_id
_entity_poly.type
_entity_poly.pdbx_seq_one_letter_code
_entity_poly.pdbx_strand_id
1 'polypeptide(L)' 'MSLRIIIITGLSGSGKHTAIKAFEDLGYFCVDNLPVALIPTFVELCRRTQ' A
#
# COMPACT_ATOMS: atom_id res chain seq x y z
N MET A 1 -18.06 -3.18 -5.77
CA MET A 1 -17.21 -2.67 -4.69
C MET A 1 -15.85 -2.34 -5.29
N SER A 2 -15.38 -1.10 -5.19
CA SER A 2 -14.15 -0.68 -5.88
C SER A 2 -12.95 -0.80 -4.95
N LEU A 3 -11.91 -1.53 -5.36
CA LEU A 3 -10.65 -1.58 -4.63
C LEU A 3 -9.91 -0.26 -4.80
N ARG A 4 -9.54 0.39 -3.70
CA ARG A 4 -8.75 1.62 -3.70
C ARG A 4 -7.30 1.31 -3.39
N ILE A 5 -6.40 1.62 -4.32
CA ILE A 5 -4.96 1.38 -4.20
C ILE A 5 -4.26 2.73 -4.11
N ILE A 6 -3.34 2.86 -3.15
CA ILE A 6 -2.52 4.06 -2.96
C ILE A 6 -1.05 3.66 -3.04
N ILE A 7 -0.29 4.38 -3.87
CA ILE A 7 1.16 4.20 -4.01
C ILE A 7 1.84 5.38 -3.31
N ILE A 8 2.57 5.08 -2.24
CA ILE A 8 3.37 6.07 -1.51
C ILE A 8 4.79 6.03 -2.06
N THR A 9 5.27 7.17 -2.54
CA THR A 9 6.63 7.34 -3.09
C THR A 9 7.25 8.64 -2.59
N GLY A 10 8.55 8.81 -2.81
CA GLY A 10 9.31 9.97 -2.39
C GLY A 10 10.77 9.63 -2.10
N LEU A 11 11.61 10.67 -2.02
CA LEU A 11 13.03 10.54 -1.70
C LEU A 11 13.25 10.00 -0.27
N SER A 12 14.49 9.57 0.03
CA SER A 12 14.85 9.20 1.40
C SER A 12 14.65 10.42 2.32
N GLY A 13 14.06 10.21 3.49
CA GLY A 13 13.71 11.29 4.43
C GLY A 13 12.43 12.07 4.14
N SER A 14 11.72 11.82 3.02
CA SER A 14 10.50 12.57 2.66
C SER A 14 9.25 12.25 3.50
N GLY A 15 9.37 11.44 4.56
CA GLY A 15 8.24 11.09 5.43
C GLY A 15 7.36 9.92 4.96
N LYS A 16 7.81 9.05 4.03
CA LYS A 16 7.03 7.89 3.55
C LYS A 16 6.49 7.00 4.68
N HIS A 17 7.32 6.72 5.69
CA HIS A 17 6.92 5.93 6.86
C HIS A 17 5.81 6.61 7.68
N THR A 18 5.86 7.95 7.80
CA THR A 18 4.80 8.72 8.47
C THR A 18 3.50 8.63 7.69
N ALA A 19 3.55 8.73 6.36
CA ALA A 19 2.38 8.57 5.51
C ALA A 19 1.78 7.15 5.62
N ILE A 20 2.61 6.10 5.62
CA ILE A 20 2.17 4.71 5.82
C ILE A 20 1.37 4.59 7.13
N LYS A 21 1.92 5.05 8.26
CA LYS A 21 1.23 5.00 9.55
C LYS A 21 -0.12 5.71 9.54
N ALA A 22 -0.18 6.90 8.94
CA ALA A 22 -1.43 7.63 8.81
C ALA A 22 -2.48 6.87 7.98
N PHE A 23 -2.06 6.12 6.95
CA PHE A 23 -2.98 5.28 6.18
C PHE A 23 -3.41 4.02 6.94
N GLU A 24 -2.53 3.42 7.74
CA GLU A 24 -2.87 2.32 8.65
C GLU A 24 -3.94 2.77 9.67
N ASP A 25 -3.79 3.96 10.26
CA ASP A 25 -4.78 4.56 11.16
C ASP A 25 -6.13 4.82 10.48
N LEU A 26 -6.12 5.06 9.16
CA LEU A 26 -7.34 5.19 8.33
C LEU A 26 -7.93 3.84 7.88
N GLY A 27 -7.36 2.72 8.34
CA GLY A 27 -7.84 1.37 8.04
C GLY A 27 -7.35 0.78 6.72
N TYR A 28 -6.31 1.36 6.10
CA TYR A 28 -5.67 0.76 4.93
C TYR A 28 -4.70 -0.34 5.34
N PHE A 29 -4.68 -1.42 4.57
CA PHE A 29 -3.60 -2.40 4.64
C PHE A 29 -2.39 -1.87 3.87
N CYS A 30 -1.32 -1.52 4.58
CA CYS A 30 -0.10 -0.97 3.99
C CYS A 30 1.01 -2.03 3.90
N VAL A 31 1.75 -2.02 2.80
CA VAL A 31 2.94 -2.87 2.61
C VAL A 31 4.10 -1.98 2.21
N ASP A 32 5.16 -1.99 3.01
CA ASP A 32 6.41 -1.32 2.67
C ASP A 32 7.35 -2.28 1.92
N ASN A 33 8.22 -1.71 1.07
CA ASN A 33 9.27 -2.41 0.35
C ASN A 33 8.80 -3.64 -0.47
N LEU A 34 7.56 -3.60 -1.00
CA LEU A 34 7.04 -4.65 -1.88
C LEU A 34 7.76 -4.59 -3.24
N PRO A 35 8.39 -5.68 -3.71
CA PRO A 35 8.96 -5.75 -5.05
C PRO A 35 7.89 -5.48 -6.11
N VAL A 36 8.21 -4.64 -7.10
CA VAL A 36 7.27 -4.21 -8.16
C VAL A 36 6.65 -5.40 -8.90
N ALA A 37 7.42 -6.46 -9.12
CA ALA A 37 6.96 -7.69 -9.78
C ALA A 37 5.83 -8.41 -9.00
N LEU A 38 5.69 -8.18 -7.69
CA LEU A 38 4.68 -8.80 -6.84
C LEU A 38 3.40 -7.98 -6.71
N ILE A 39 3.39 -6.71 -7.17
CA ILE A 39 2.22 -5.83 -7.10
C ILE A 39 0.97 -6.46 -7.75
N PRO A 40 1.03 -7.05 -8.96
CA PRO A 40 -0.16 -7.64 -9.59
C PRO A 40 -0.76 -8.78 -8.76
N THR A 41 0.09 -9.67 -8.24
CA THR A 41 -0.31 -10.79 -7.38
C THR A 41 -0.93 -10.29 -6.09
N PHE A 42 -0.34 -9.27 -5.48
CA PHE A 42 -0.85 -8.68 -4.24
C PHE A 42 -2.24 -8.05 -4.43
N VAL A 43 -2.43 -7.28 -5.51
CA VAL A 43 -3.73 -6.68 -5.84
C VAL A 43 -4.80 -7.75 -6.08
N GLU A 44 -4.44 -8.84 -6.76
CA GLU A 44 -5.35 -9.98 -6.99
C GLU A 44 -5.74 -10.67 -5.68
N LEU A 45 -4.80 -10.86 -4.74
CA LEU A 45 -5.10 -11.41 -3.42
C LEU A 45 -6.06 -10.49 -2.64
N CYS A 46 -5.82 -9.18 -2.63
CA CYS A 46 -6.71 -8.22 -1.97
C CYS A 46 -8.14 -8.23 -2.55
N ARG A 47 -8.31 -8.52 -3.85
CA ARG A 47 -9.64 -8.68 -4.45
C ARG A 47 -10.38 -9.92 -3.97
N ARG A 48 -9.64 -11.00 -3.65
CA ARG A 48 -10.21 -12.28 -3.20
C ARG A 48 -10.59 -12.29 -1.74
N THR A 49 -10.04 -11.40 -0.93
CA THR A 49 -10.33 -11.31 0.52
C THR A 49 -11.59 -10.49 0.84
N GLN A 50 -12.52 -10.35 -0.13
CA GLN A 50 -13.84 -9.76 0.07
C GLN A 50 -14.92 -10.82 0.24
#